data_AF-N6TPA5-F1
#
_entry.id   AF-N6TPA5-F1
#
_cell.length_a   1.000
_cell.length_b   1.000
_cell.length_c   1.000
_cell.angle_alpha   90.00
_cell.angle_beta   90.00
_cell.angle_gamma   90.00
#
_symmetry.space_group_name_H-M   'P 1'
#
loop_
_entity.id
_entity.type
_entity.pdbx_description
1 polymer ?
#
loop_
_entity_poly.entity_id
_entity_poly.type
_entity_poly.pdbx_seq_one_letter_code
_entity_poly.pdbx_strand_id
1 'polypeptide(L)'
;MESSPFIPGVSDFPLDENIRDALSNRSVAMLKTNNIWNVLLQWAISYCYQVKYLLDESTIKVLSLASQELNHVPRDPGYVNPYRRAQQKKNQLEEEQQLPKKKRKKLKKGPRLHDEF
;
A
#
# COMPACT_ATOMS: atom_id res chain seq x y z
N MET A 1 -16.88 -16.52 -7.61
CA MET A 1 -16.51 -15.15 -8.03
C MET A 1 -17.24 -14.20 -7.10
N GLU A 2 -16.58 -13.67 -6.07
CA GLU A 2 -17.18 -12.66 -5.20
C GLU A 2 -17.38 -11.36 -6.01
N SER A 3 -18.64 -10.96 -6.16
CA SER A 3 -19.00 -9.64 -6.67
C SER A 3 -18.65 -8.61 -5.61
N SER A 4 -17.64 -7.79 -5.87
CA SER A 4 -17.37 -6.61 -5.04
C SER A 4 -18.59 -5.67 -5.03
N PRO A 5 -19.04 -5.18 -3.86
CA PRO A 5 -20.12 -4.21 -3.74
C PRO A 5 -19.72 -2.78 -4.19
N PHE A 6 -18.51 -2.59 -4.73
CA PHE A 6 -18.04 -1.29 -5.19
C PHE A 6 -18.69 -0.90 -6.53
N ILE A 7 -19.41 0.22 -6.54
CA ILE A 7 -20.00 0.85 -7.71
C ILE A 7 -19.29 2.20 -7.93
N PRO A 8 -18.53 2.36 -9.03
CA PRO A 8 -17.83 3.60 -9.34
C PRO A 8 -18.80 4.80 -9.37
N GLY A 9 -18.46 5.86 -8.64
CA GLY A 9 -19.25 7.11 -8.61
C GLY A 9 -20.47 7.09 -7.70
N VAL A 10 -20.78 5.96 -7.04
CA VAL A 10 -21.93 5.85 -6.12
C VAL A 10 -21.48 5.43 -4.72
N SER A 11 -20.59 4.45 -4.62
CA SER A 11 -20.04 3.99 -3.34
C SER A 11 -18.67 4.58 -3.10
N ASP A 12 -18.34 4.87 -1.84
CA ASP A 12 -16.98 5.18 -1.42
C ASP A 12 -16.00 4.06 -1.81
N PHE A 13 -14.73 4.44 -2.02
CA PHE A 13 -13.70 3.47 -2.31
C PHE A 13 -13.59 2.46 -1.15
N PRO A 14 -13.66 1.15 -1.43
CA PRO A 14 -13.81 0.14 -0.39
C PRO A 14 -12.65 0.23 0.60
N LEU A 15 -12.95 0.13 1.90
CA LEU A 15 -11.92 0.10 2.94
C LEU A 15 -11.29 -1.29 3.09
N ASP A 16 -12.04 -2.34 2.74
CA ASP A 16 -11.56 -3.72 2.81
C ASP A 16 -10.43 -3.98 1.82
N GLU A 17 -9.30 -4.44 2.37
CA GLU A 17 -8.07 -4.65 1.62
C GLU A 17 -8.27 -5.70 0.53
N ASN A 18 -8.96 -6.81 0.84
CA ASN A 18 -9.16 -7.91 -0.12
C ASN A 18 -9.91 -7.45 -1.36
N ILE A 19 -10.91 -6.58 -1.16
CA ILE A 19 -11.66 -5.98 -2.26
C ILE A 19 -10.77 -5.03 -3.08
N ARG A 20 -9.92 -4.23 -2.43
CA ARG A 20 -8.97 -3.33 -3.12
C ARG A 20 -8.00 -4.09 -4.01
N ASP A 21 -7.41 -5.18 -3.52
CA ASP A 21 -6.48 -6.01 -4.32
C ASP A 21 -7.20 -6.69 -5.47
N ALA A 22 -8.42 -7.20 -5.25
CA ALA A 22 -9.22 -7.80 -6.31
C ALA A 22 -9.52 -6.79 -7.42
N LEU A 23 -9.86 -5.55 -7.05
CA LEU A 23 -10.06 -4.45 -7.99
C LEU A 23 -8.78 -4.09 -8.74
N SER A 24 -7.65 -4.01 -8.03
CA SER A 24 -6.32 -3.76 -8.63
C SER A 24 -5.97 -4.82 -9.68
N ASN A 25 -6.08 -6.10 -9.32
CA ASN A 25 -5.79 -7.21 -10.25
C ASN A 25 -6.72 -7.19 -11.46
N ARG A 26 -8.01 -6.87 -11.27
CA ARG A 26 -8.98 -6.74 -12.36
C ARG A 26 -8.62 -5.60 -13.30
N SER A 27 -8.18 -4.46 -12.77
CA SER A 27 -7.75 -3.31 -13.58
C SER A 27 -6.53 -3.65 -14.43
N VAL A 28 -5.53 -4.34 -13.85
CA VAL A 28 -4.35 -4.81 -14.58
C VAL A 28 -4.72 -5.82 -15.66
N ALA A 29 -5.65 -6.73 -15.37
CA ALA A 29 -6.14 -7.69 -16.37
C ALA A 29 -6.85 -6.98 -17.54
N MET A 30 -7.64 -5.94 -17.26
CA MET A 30 -8.34 -5.16 -18.28
C MET A 30 -7.37 -4.36 -19.17
N LEU A 31 -6.31 -3.79 -18.58
CA LEU A 31 -5.23 -3.16 -19.36
C LEU A 31 -4.52 -4.16 -20.27
N LYS A 32 -4.31 -5.39 -19.82
CA LYS A 32 -3.68 -6.44 -20.64
C LYS A 32 -4.57 -6.94 -21.78
N THR A 33 -5.89 -7.01 -21.58
CA THR A 33 -6.81 -7.47 -22.62
C THR A 33 -7.05 -6.42 -23.70
N ASN A 34 -6.95 -5.14 -23.35
CA ASN A 34 -7.17 -4.05 -24.29
C ASN A 34 -5.89 -3.22 -24.50
N ASN A 35 -5.20 -3.55 -25.59
CA ASN A 35 -3.91 -2.95 -25.94
C ASN A 35 -3.98 -1.43 -26.13
N ILE A 36 -5.13 -0.88 -26.57
CA ILE A 36 -5.29 0.57 -26.78
C ILE A 36 -5.17 1.32 -25.46
N TRP A 37 -5.85 0.83 -24.41
CA TRP A 37 -5.77 1.44 -23.08
C TRP A 37 -4.36 1.34 -22.49
N ASN A 38 -3.68 0.21 -22.72
CA ASN A 38 -2.30 0.05 -22.27
C ASN A 38 -1.33 1.04 -22.96
N VAL A 39 -1.44 1.19 -24.29
CA VAL A 39 -0.63 2.15 -25.05
C VAL A 39 -0.92 3.59 -24.63
N LEU A 40 -2.19 3.94 -24.44
CA LEU A 40 -2.59 5.27 -23.97
C LEU A 40 -2.01 5.57 -22.58
N LEU A 41 -2.09 4.60 -21.66
CA LEU A 41 -1.53 4.72 -20.32
C LEU A 41 -0.01 4.88 -20.35
N GLN A 42 0.68 4.08 -21.17
CA GLN A 42 2.14 4.19 -21.36
C GLN A 42 2.54 5.57 -21.91
N TRP A 43 1.78 6.09 -22.88
CA TRP A 43 2.00 7.42 -23.41
C TRP A 43 1.78 8.50 -22.35
N ALA A 44 0.70 8.42 -21.56
CA ALA A 44 0.42 9.36 -20.49
C ALA A 44 1.52 9.37 -19.42
N ILE A 45 2.01 8.19 -19.02
CA ILE A 45 3.16 8.05 -18.11
C ILE A 45 4.41 8.70 -18.71
N SER A 46 4.68 8.45 -19.99
CA SER A 46 5.83 9.03 -20.70
C SER A 46 5.76 10.56 -20.78
N TYR A 47 4.56 11.09 -21.02
CA TYR A 47 4.31 12.52 -21.01
C TYR A 47 4.58 13.12 -19.63
N CYS A 48 4.10 12.51 -18.55
CA CYS A 48 4.39 12.95 -17.18
C CYS A 48 5.90 13.02 -16.91
N TYR A 49 6.70 12.08 -17.44
CA TYR A 49 8.16 12.15 -17.32
C TYR A 49 8.80 13.28 -18.12
N GLN A 50 8.24 13.66 -19.27
CA GLN A 50 8.73 14.81 -20.04
C GLN A 50 8.51 16.12 -19.27
N VAL A 51 7.38 16.23 -18.56
CA VAL A 51 7.05 17.38 -17.72
C VAL A 51 7.46 17.21 -16.26
N LYS A 52 8.42 16.31 -15.96
CA LYS A 52 8.81 15.96 -14.58
C LYS A 52 9.19 17.16 -13.69
N TYR A 53 9.63 18.27 -14.28
CA TYR A 53 10.00 19.48 -13.54
C TYR A 53 8.79 20.21 -12.92
N LEU A 54 7.56 19.88 -13.34
CA LEU A 54 6.33 20.34 -12.69
C LEU A 54 5.83 19.34 -11.62
N LEU A 55 6.45 18.17 -11.51
CA LEU A 55 6.04 17.13 -10.58
C LEU A 55 6.98 17.13 -9.37
N ASP A 56 6.42 16.87 -8.20
CA ASP A 56 7.21 16.65 -7.00
C ASP A 56 7.91 15.29 -7.05
N GLU A 57 8.98 15.14 -6.28
CA GLU A 57 9.78 13.92 -6.24
C GLU A 57 8.96 12.69 -5.80
N SER A 58 7.96 12.89 -4.93
CA SER A 58 7.13 11.80 -4.44
C SER A 58 6.22 11.27 -5.55
N THR A 59 5.63 12.14 -6.36
CA THR A 59 4.84 11.74 -7.53
C THR A 59 5.70 11.03 -8.58
N ILE A 60 6.91 11.52 -8.86
CA ILE A 60 7.84 10.87 -9.80
C ILE A 60 8.18 9.45 -9.32
N LYS A 61 8.38 9.28 -8.01
CA LYS A 61 8.64 7.96 -7.41
C LYS A 61 7.43 7.03 -7.55
N VAL A 62 6.22 7.50 -7.30
CA VAL A 62 5.01 6.68 -7.48
C VAL A 62 4.84 6.28 -8.94
N LEU A 63 5.10 7.20 -9.88
CA LEU A 63 5.02 6.92 -11.32
C LEU A 63 6.04 5.86 -11.76
N SER A 64 7.25 5.88 -11.20
CA SER A 64 8.30 4.89 -11.49
C SER A 64 7.99 3.52 -10.90
N LEU A 65 7.36 3.46 -9.73
CA LEU A 65 6.83 2.21 -9.17
C LEU A 65 5.72 1.64 -10.07
N ALA A 66 4.75 2.48 -10.48
CA ALA A 66 3.65 2.06 -11.36
C ALA A 66 4.17 1.50 -12.70
N SER A 67 5.13 2.19 -13.32
CA SER A 67 5.74 1.78 -14.60
C SER A 67 6.38 0.39 -14.51
N GLN A 68 7.01 0.08 -13.37
CA GLN A 68 7.65 -1.20 -13.09
C GLN A 68 6.67 -2.32 -12.77
N GLU A 69 5.57 -2.03 -12.03
CA GLU A 69 4.51 -3.02 -11.80
C GLU A 69 3.80 -3.40 -13.10
N LEU A 70 3.57 -2.42 -13.99
CA LEU A 70 2.95 -2.61 -15.31
C LEU A 70 3.90 -3.21 -16.35
N ASN A 71 5.18 -3.38 -16.01
CA ASN A 71 6.24 -3.87 -16.91
C ASN A 71 6.43 -2.99 -18.17
N HIS A 72 6.16 -1.70 -18.09
CA HIS A 72 6.52 -0.73 -19.14
C HIS A 72 8.03 -0.45 -19.16
N VAL A 73 8.68 -0.62 -18.00
CA VAL A 73 10.12 -0.47 -17.80
C VAL A 73 10.64 -1.73 -17.08
N PRO A 74 11.88 -2.19 -17.37
CA PRO A 74 12.50 -3.27 -16.61
C PRO A 74 12.51 -2.96 -15.11
N ARG A 75 12.23 -3.98 -14.28
CA ARG A 75 12.34 -3.84 -12.83
C ARG A 75 13.80 -3.81 -12.41
N ASP A 76 14.12 -2.91 -11.50
CA ASP A 76 15.44 -2.88 -10.85
C ASP A 76 15.65 -4.18 -10.03
N PRO A 77 16.84 -4.80 -10.03
CA PRO A 77 17.16 -5.94 -9.17
C PRO A 77 16.89 -5.71 -7.67
N GLY A 78 17.01 -4.47 -7.20
CA GLY A 78 16.69 -4.04 -5.84
C GLY A 78 15.25 -3.53 -5.65
N TYR A 79 14.39 -3.68 -6.67
CA TYR A 79 13.04 -3.12 -6.65
C TYR A 79 12.19 -3.73 -5.54
N VAL A 80 11.76 -2.86 -4.61
CA VAL A 80 10.73 -3.20 -3.64
C VAL A 80 9.72 -2.07 -3.57
N ASN A 81 8.48 -2.37 -3.95
CA ASN A 81 7.37 -1.44 -3.85
C ASN A 81 6.96 -1.26 -2.37
N PRO A 82 7.16 -0.07 -1.77
CA PRO A 82 6.82 0.17 -0.36
C PRO A 82 5.32 0.05 -0.08
N TYR A 83 4.49 0.20 -1.12
CA TYR A 83 3.04 0.11 -1.03
C TYR A 83 2.52 -1.33 -1.19
N ARG A 84 3.40 -2.32 -1.39
CA ARG A 84 2.99 -3.73 -1.46
C ARG A 84 2.74 -4.26 -0.04
N ARG A 85 1.66 -5.03 0.13
CA ARG A 85 1.21 -5.60 1.42
C ARG A 85 2.33 -6.24 2.26
N ALA A 86 3.16 -7.07 1.64
CA ALA A 86 4.25 -7.76 2.33
C ALA A 86 5.25 -6.78 2.94
N GLN A 87 5.50 -5.66 2.26
CA GLN A 87 6.44 -4.64 2.70
C GLN A 87 5.84 -3.74 3.76
N GLN A 88 4.56 -3.38 3.66
CA GLN A 88 3.87 -2.62 4.71
C GLN A 88 3.82 -3.39 6.03
N LYS A 89 3.49 -4.69 5.98
CA LYS A 89 3.52 -5.56 7.17
C LYS A 89 4.92 -5.68 7.75
N LYS A 90 5.95 -5.80 6.90
CA LYS A 90 7.35 -5.80 7.35
C LYS A 90 7.75 -4.49 8.03
N ASN A 91 7.40 -3.35 7.44
CA ASN A 91 7.69 -2.03 8.00
C ASN A 91 6.95 -1.82 9.34
N GLN A 92 5.68 -2.22 9.46
CA GLN A 92 4.92 -2.13 10.72
C GLN A 92 5.55 -3.00 11.82
N LEU A 93 5.94 -4.23 11.49
CA LEU A 93 6.62 -5.13 12.44
C LEU A 93 8.00 -4.59 12.86
N GLU A 94 8.72 -3.92 11.96
CA GLU A 94 10.01 -3.28 12.26
C GLU A 94 9.84 -2.00 13.10
N GLU A 95 8.79 -1.19 12.87
CA GLU A 95 8.45 -0.04 13.73
C GLU A 95 8.00 -0.47 15.13
N GLU A 96 7.19 -1.53 15.24
CA GLU A 96 6.77 -2.07 16.54
C GLU A 96 7.94 -2.63 17.36
N GLN A 97 8.97 -3.18 16.70
CA GLN A 97 10.18 -3.66 17.36
C GLN A 97 11.12 -2.54 17.81
N GLN A 98 11.07 -1.38 17.15
CA GLN A 98 11.87 -0.20 17.48
C GLN A 98 11.25 0.67 18.59
N LEU A 99 9.97 0.48 18.91
CA LEU A 99 9.35 1.13 20.06
C LEU A 99 9.95 0.59 21.37
N PRO A 100 10.51 1.44 22.25
CA PRO A 100 11.10 0.99 23.50
C PRO A 100 10.04 0.29 24.35
N LYS A 101 10.27 -1.00 24.66
CA LYS A 101 9.40 -1.82 25.53
C LYS A 101 9.10 -1.02 26.81
N LYS A 102 7.86 -0.52 26.95
CA LYS A 102 7.41 0.20 28.15
C LYS A 102 7.66 -0.69 29.36
N LYS A 103 8.66 -0.35 30.18
CA LYS A 103 8.94 -1.07 31.43
C LYS A 103 7.66 -1.04 32.28
N ARG A 104 7.07 -2.22 32.53
CA ARG A 104 5.89 -2.36 33.41
C ARG A 104 6.24 -1.75 34.76
N LYS A 105 5.61 -0.62 35.11
CA LYS A 105 5.75 -0.03 36.45
C LYS A 105 5.24 -1.08 37.46
N LYS A 106 6.11 -1.55 38.36
CA LYS A 106 5.72 -2.44 39.45
C LYS A 106 4.73 -1.67 40.32
N LEU A 107 3.45 -2.04 40.29
CA LEU A 107 2.45 -1.49 41.20
C LEU A 107 2.89 -1.87 42.63
N LYS A 108 3.12 -0.88 43.49
CA LYS A 108 3.33 -1.15 44.92
C LYS A 108 2.01 -1.69 45.48
N LYS A 109 1.99 -2.96 45.90
CA LYS A 109 0.81 -3.55 46.57
C LYS A 109 0.56 -2.76 47.86
N GLY A 110 -0.65 -2.23 48.01
CA GLY A 110 -1.08 -1.51 49.21
C GLY A 110 -1.14 -2.44 50.44
N PRO A 111 -1.27 -1.86 51.64
CA PRO A 111 -1.38 -2.63 52.88
C PRO A 111 -2.56 -3.59 52.79
N ARG A 112 -2.36 -4.84 53.21
CA ARG A 112 -3.43 -5.84 53.31
C ARG A 112 -4.02 -5.77 54.70
N LEU A 113 -5.34 -5.67 54.78
CA LEU A 113 -6.08 -5.88 56.03
C LEU A 113 -5.91 -7.35 56.41
N HIS A 114 -5.47 -7.61 57.64
CA HIS A 114 -5.58 -8.93 58.26
C HIS A 114 -6.88 -8.94 59.06
N ASP A 115 -7.77 -9.90 58.77
CA ASP A 115 -8.86 -10.25 59.69
C ASP A 115 -8.28 -11.26 60.71
N GLU A 116 -8.30 -10.89 61.99
CA GLU A 116 -8.16 -11.83 63.09
C GLU A 116 -9.55 -12.39 63.42
N PHE A 117 -9.74 -13.68 63.15
CA PHE A 117 -10.75 -14.53 63.78
C PHE A 117 -10.12 -15.89 64.10
#